data_AF-A0A170Z627-F1
#
_entry.id   AF-A0A170Z627-F1
#
_cell.length_a   1.000
_cell.length_b   1.000
_cell.length_c   1.000
_cell.angle_alpha   90.00
_cell.angle_beta   90.00
_cell.angle_gamma   90.00
#
_symmetry.space_group_name_H-M   'P 1'
#
loop_
_entity.id
_entity.type
_entity.pdbx_description
1 polymer ?
#
loop_
_entity_poly.entity_id
_entity_poly.type
_entity_poly.pdbx_seq_one_letter_code
_entity_poly.pdbx_strand_id
1 'polypeptide(L)'
;RLLVKRNKSSVIKLENQLEENSKHTREQAAANDKISSYWHQVNLFYTQLDGLEAGWRNGVIRSRQTRIISIPKIDFLWMNSGSDLKDLEYQYSANDVMEHTKSLISIAFLKYAPNITNQFLLAHEAAGFYSEMLRLHKSYKFGYHMTGD
;
A
#
# COMPACT_ATOMS: atom_id res chain seq x y z
N ARG A 1 17.12 8.09 10.76
CA ARG A 1 17.22 9.49 11.25
C ARG A 1 17.03 10.43 10.05
N LEU A 2 15.83 10.44 9.45
CA LEU A 2 15.42 11.31 8.32
C LEU A 2 13.95 11.78 8.48
N LEU A 3 13.52 11.95 9.73
CA LEU A 3 12.29 12.66 10.10
C LEU A 3 12.70 13.92 10.89
N VAL A 4 13.66 14.67 10.36
CA VAL A 4 14.18 15.88 11.02
C VAL A 4 13.36 17.05 10.48
N LYS A 5 12.39 17.48 11.29
CA LYS A 5 11.49 18.65 11.13
C LYS A 5 10.27 18.48 10.20
N ARG A 6 9.47 17.42 10.38
CA ARG A 6 8.05 17.46 9.97
C ARG A 6 7.19 17.99 11.12
N ASN A 7 6.16 18.78 10.80
CA ASN A 7 5.16 19.23 11.77
C ASN A 7 4.47 18.00 12.40
N LYS A 8 4.82 17.69 13.66
CA LYS A 8 4.32 16.50 14.37
C LYS A 8 2.79 16.45 14.40
N SER A 9 2.13 17.61 14.40
CA SER A 9 0.67 17.71 14.41
C SER A 9 0.04 17.14 13.13
N SER A 10 0.61 17.44 11.96
CA SER A 10 0.09 16.98 10.67
C SER A 10 0.23 15.46 10.50
N VAL A 11 1.35 14.89 10.97
CA VAL A 11 1.60 13.44 10.91
C VAL A 11 0.60 12.68 11.78
N ILE A 12 0.40 13.13 13.02
CA ILE A 12 -0.57 12.51 13.95
C ILE A 12 -2.00 12.59 13.39
N LYS A 13 -2.36 13.73 12.77
CA LYS A 13 -3.67 13.89 12.14
C LYS A 13 -3.88 12.89 11.00
N LEU A 14 -2.86 12.66 10.19
CA LEU A 14 -2.91 11.74 9.05
C LEU A 14 -2.98 10.28 9.51
N GLU A 15 -2.23 9.91 10.56
CA GLU A 15 -2.32 8.61 11.22
C GLU A 15 -3.74 8.33 11.73
N ASN A 16 -4.33 9.26 12.47
CA ASN A 16 -5.68 9.10 13.00
C ASN A 16 -6.73 8.95 11.89
N GLN A 17 -6.62 9.74 10.82
CA GLN A 17 -7.55 9.66 9.67
C GLN A 17 -7.43 8.33 8.93
N LEU A 18 -6.22 7.83 8.73
CA LEU A 18 -6.00 6.54 8.09
C LEU A 18 -6.57 5.40 8.93
N GLU A 19 -6.40 5.45 10.25
CA GLU A 19 -6.95 4.47 11.17
C GLU A 19 -8.49 4.49 11.21
N GLU A 20 -9.08 5.68 11.30
CA GLU A 20 -10.53 5.87 11.29
C GLU A 20 -11.15 5.39 9.96
N ASN A 21 -10.55 5.78 8.82
CA ASN A 21 -10.99 5.33 7.51
C ASN A 21 -10.88 3.81 7.36
N SER A 22 -9.77 3.23 7.80
CA SER A 22 -9.55 1.78 7.76
C SER A 22 -10.58 1.03 8.59
N LYS A 23 -10.88 1.52 9.80
CA LYS A 23 -11.92 0.95 10.66
C LYS A 23 -13.29 1.01 10.00
N HIS A 24 -13.69 2.19 9.52
CA HIS A 24 -14.98 2.38 8.88
C HIS A 24 -15.13 1.49 7.62
N THR A 25 -14.10 1.45 6.77
CA THR A 25 -14.09 0.67 5.54
C THR A 25 -14.20 -0.83 5.84
N ARG A 26 -13.54 -1.31 6.89
CA ARG A 26 -13.64 -2.71 7.34
C ARG A 26 -15.03 -3.07 7.84
N GLU A 27 -15.65 -2.18 8.62
CA GLU A 27 -17.03 -2.38 9.10
C GLU A 27 -18.02 -2.44 7.93
N GLN A 28 -17.88 -1.54 6.95
CA GLN A 28 -18.70 -1.55 5.73
C GLN A 28 -18.46 -2.79 4.88
N ALA A 29 -17.20 -3.21 4.74
CA ALA A 29 -16.83 -4.39 3.97
C ALA A 29 -17.42 -5.65 4.59
N ALA A 30 -17.32 -5.82 5.91
CA ALA A 30 -17.88 -6.96 6.63
C ALA A 30 -19.41 -7.01 6.58
N ALA A 31 -20.09 -5.85 6.69
CA ALA A 31 -21.54 -5.77 6.62
C ALA A 31 -22.10 -6.14 5.24
N ASN A 32 -21.35 -5.84 4.17
CA ASN A 32 -21.81 -5.98 2.79
C ASN A 32 -21.12 -7.10 2.01
N ASP A 33 -20.30 -7.93 2.66
CA ASP A 33 -19.46 -8.96 2.05
C ASP A 33 -20.24 -9.96 1.17
N LYS A 34 -21.44 -10.32 1.62
CA LYS A 34 -22.32 -11.27 0.91
C LYS A 34 -23.19 -10.61 -0.17
N ILE A 35 -23.41 -9.30 -0.04
CA ILE A 35 -24.41 -8.57 -0.83
C ILE A 35 -23.75 -7.88 -2.02
N SER A 36 -22.55 -7.35 -1.83
CA SER A 36 -21.85 -6.52 -2.81
C SER A 36 -20.51 -7.12 -3.17
N SER A 37 -20.32 -7.45 -4.45
CA SER A 37 -19.03 -7.92 -4.95
C SER A 37 -17.91 -6.93 -4.68
N TYR A 38 -18.19 -5.63 -4.72
CA TYR A 38 -17.21 -4.60 -4.41
C TYR A 38 -16.71 -4.72 -2.97
N TRP A 39 -17.64 -4.76 -2.01
CA TRP A 39 -17.28 -4.83 -0.59
C TRP A 39 -16.62 -6.16 -0.23
N HIS A 40 -16.97 -7.25 -0.92
CA HIS A 40 -16.26 -8.52 -0.81
C HIS A 40 -14.78 -8.39 -1.18
N GLN A 41 -14.46 -7.75 -2.32
CA GLN A 41 -13.06 -7.58 -2.73
C GLN A 41 -12.28 -6.69 -1.75
N VAL A 42 -12.92 -5.64 -1.22
CA VAL A 42 -12.33 -4.81 -0.16
C VAL A 42 -12.07 -5.63 1.11
N ASN A 43 -13.00 -6.51 1.49
CA ASN A 43 -12.83 -7.41 2.64
C ASN A 43 -11.67 -8.38 2.44
N LEU A 44 -11.53 -8.97 1.24
CA LEU A 44 -10.40 -9.85 0.89
C LEU A 44 -9.05 -9.12 0.99
N PHE A 45 -8.96 -7.86 0.57
CA PHE A 45 -7.76 -7.04 0.73
C PHE A 45 -7.35 -6.92 2.21
N TYR A 46 -8.28 -6.55 3.09
CA TYR A 46 -7.98 -6.43 4.52
C TYR A 46 -7.67 -7.78 5.17
N THR A 47 -8.30 -8.86 4.71
CA THR A 47 -8.00 -10.23 5.14
C THR A 47 -6.57 -10.62 4.77
N GLN A 48 -6.12 -10.28 3.56
CA GLN A 48 -4.74 -10.50 3.14
C GLN A 48 -3.75 -9.68 3.99
N LEU A 49 -4.10 -8.44 4.32
CA LEU A 49 -3.26 -7.58 5.17
C LEU A 49 -3.11 -8.15 6.58
N ASP A 50 -4.19 -8.66 7.17
CA ASP A 50 -4.16 -9.34 8.47
C ASP A 50 -3.34 -10.64 8.41
N GLY A 51 -3.45 -11.40 7.32
CA GLY A 51 -2.61 -12.57 7.06
C GLY A 51 -1.12 -12.23 6.95
N LEU A 52 -0.78 -11.10 6.33
CA LEU A 52 0.59 -10.60 6.23
C LEU A 52 1.16 -10.24 7.61
N GLU A 53 0.39 -9.52 8.43
CA GLU A 53 0.78 -9.18 9.80
C GLU A 53 1.01 -10.45 10.64
N ALA A 54 0.05 -11.37 10.65
CA ALA A 54 0.15 -12.61 11.40
C ALA A 54 1.34 -13.46 10.95
N GLY A 55 1.55 -13.58 9.63
CA GLY A 55 2.68 -14.29 9.04
C GLY A 55 4.03 -13.68 9.43
N TRP A 56 4.13 -12.34 9.40
CA TRP A 56 5.32 -11.62 9.83
C TRP A 56 5.60 -11.83 11.32
N ARG A 57 4.61 -11.66 12.20
CA ARG A 57 4.77 -11.85 13.66
C ARG A 57 5.28 -13.26 13.98
N ASN A 58 4.65 -14.26 13.38
CA ASN A 58 5.05 -15.66 13.55
C ASN A 58 6.47 -15.91 13.00
N GLY A 59 6.84 -15.29 11.89
CA GLY A 59 8.19 -15.37 11.32
C GLY A 59 9.28 -14.73 12.19
N VAL A 60 8.99 -13.58 12.79
CA VAL A 60 9.90 -12.88 13.71
C VAL A 60 10.14 -13.71 14.96
N ILE A 61 9.07 -14.23 15.58
CA ILE A 61 9.14 -15.07 16.79
C ILE A 61 10.05 -16.29 16.54
N ARG A 62 9.91 -16.94 15.37
CA ARG A 62 10.74 -18.11 15.02
C ARG A 62 12.21 -17.76 14.77
N SER A 63 12.50 -16.60 14.19
CA SER A 63 13.84 -16.28 13.66
C SER A 63 14.71 -15.43 14.58
N ARG A 64 14.13 -14.58 15.45
CA ARG A 64 14.85 -13.52 16.16
C ARG A 64 14.63 -13.54 17.67
N GLN A 65 14.68 -14.73 18.29
CA GLN A 65 14.43 -15.05 19.72
C GLN A 65 14.72 -13.93 20.76
N THR A 66 15.69 -13.03 20.54
CA THR A 66 16.14 -11.97 21.46
C THR A 66 15.90 -10.51 21.02
N ARG A 67 15.46 -10.22 19.78
CA ARG A 67 15.22 -8.85 19.32
C ARG A 67 13.84 -8.70 18.68
N ILE A 68 12.85 -8.46 19.53
CA ILE A 68 11.48 -8.16 19.11
C ILE A 68 11.43 -6.71 18.63
N ILE A 69 11.71 -6.48 17.36
CA ILE A 69 11.22 -5.28 16.68
C ILE A 69 9.74 -5.58 16.44
N SER A 70 8.84 -4.79 17.04
CA SER A 70 7.40 -4.89 16.79
C SER A 70 7.00 -3.81 15.79
N ILE A 71 6.45 -4.24 14.66
CA ILE A 71 5.81 -3.35 13.70
C ILE A 71 4.33 -3.24 14.11
N PRO A 72 3.81 -2.03 14.38
CA PRO A 72 2.39 -1.80 14.59
C PRO A 72 1.53 -2.28 13.42
N LYS A 73 0.27 -2.65 13.68
CA LYS A 73 -0.65 -3.09 12.63
C LYS A 73 -0.86 -2.03 11.55
N ILE A 74 -0.96 -0.77 11.96
CA ILE A 74 -1.16 0.35 11.04
C ILE A 74 0.01 0.50 10.07
N ASP A 75 1.25 0.20 10.48
CA ASP A 75 2.44 0.32 9.62
C ASP A 75 2.38 -0.63 8.40
N PHE A 76 1.71 -1.77 8.52
CA PHE A 76 1.45 -2.64 7.36
C PHE A 76 0.53 -1.96 6.35
N LEU A 77 -0.45 -1.19 6.80
CA LEU A 77 -1.29 -0.37 5.93
C LEU A 77 -0.47 0.77 5.31
N TRP A 78 0.35 1.45 6.10
CA TRP A 78 1.27 2.50 5.62
C TRP A 78 2.20 2.03 4.50
N MET A 79 2.74 0.82 4.61
CA MET A 79 3.57 0.23 3.56
C MET A 79 2.83 0.03 2.23
N ASN A 80 1.51 -0.16 2.26
CA ASN A 80 0.68 -0.31 1.07
C ASN A 80 0.12 1.03 0.56
N SER A 81 0.09 2.06 1.39
CA SER A 81 -0.40 3.41 1.06
C SER A 81 0.72 4.41 0.75
N GLY A 82 1.93 3.94 0.42
CA GLY A 82 3.10 4.81 0.24
C GLY A 82 2.96 5.84 -0.88
N SER A 83 2.19 5.53 -1.93
CA SER A 83 1.81 6.48 -2.98
C SER A 83 0.84 7.53 -2.48
N ASP A 84 -0.25 7.09 -1.84
CA ASP A 84 -1.33 7.96 -1.36
C ASP A 84 -0.85 8.90 -0.26
N LEU A 85 0.15 8.48 0.52
CA LEU A 85 0.74 9.31 1.56
C LEU A 85 1.32 10.62 1.02
N LYS A 86 1.91 10.62 -0.18
CA LYS A 86 2.46 11.85 -0.77
C LYS A 86 1.36 12.86 -1.04
N ASP A 87 0.23 12.39 -1.56
CA ASP A 87 -0.92 13.23 -1.89
C ASP A 87 -1.65 13.69 -0.62
N LEU A 88 -1.80 12.80 0.37
CA LEU A 88 -2.36 13.14 1.67
C LEU A 88 -1.46 14.13 2.42
N GLU A 89 -0.14 13.95 2.40
CA GLU A 89 0.80 14.90 3.01
C GLU A 89 0.68 16.27 2.36
N TYR A 90 0.55 16.34 1.03
CA TYR A 90 0.29 17.60 0.32
C TYR A 90 -1.02 18.24 0.77
N GLN A 91 -2.11 17.47 0.86
CA GLN A 91 -3.42 17.97 1.29
C GLN A 91 -3.40 18.49 2.73
N TYR A 92 -2.74 17.78 3.66
CA TYR A 92 -2.72 18.13 5.08
C TYR A 92 -1.61 19.11 5.48
N SER A 93 -0.59 19.27 4.64
CA SER A 93 0.55 20.19 4.87
C SER A 93 0.49 21.44 3.99
N ALA A 94 -0.62 21.69 3.27
CA ALA A 94 -0.80 22.81 2.34
C ALA A 94 -0.52 24.22 2.92
N ASN A 95 -0.39 24.35 4.25
CA ASN A 95 -0.03 25.60 4.93
C ASN A 95 1.48 25.77 5.21
N ASP A 96 2.27 24.73 5.02
CA ASP A 96 3.73 24.76 5.19
C ASP A 96 4.35 24.76 3.78
N VAL A 97 5.29 25.66 3.52
CA VAL A 97 5.97 25.78 2.23
C VAL A 97 6.83 24.52 2.04
N MET A 98 6.23 23.45 1.53
CA MET A 98 6.93 22.24 1.17
C MET A 98 7.82 22.57 -0.03
N GLU A 99 9.11 22.71 0.23
CA GLU A 99 10.15 22.75 -0.80
C GLU A 99 9.90 21.54 -1.71
N HIS A 100 9.50 21.82 -2.96
CA HIS A 100 9.06 20.80 -3.91
C HIS A 100 10.16 19.75 -4.07
N THR A 101 10.03 18.63 -3.37
CA THR A 101 10.87 17.47 -3.63
C THR A 101 10.54 17.05 -5.05
N LYS A 102 11.55 17.17 -5.93
CA LYS A 102 11.42 16.92 -7.37
C LYS A 102 10.65 15.63 -7.59
N SER A 103 9.49 15.73 -8.25
CA SER A 103 8.63 14.57 -8.51
C SER A 103 9.40 13.52 -9.30
N LEU A 104 9.36 12.27 -8.82
CA LEU A 104 9.90 11.11 -9.51
C LEU A 104 8.95 10.74 -10.65
N ILE A 105 9.43 10.72 -11.88
CA ILE A 105 8.62 10.46 -13.08
C ILE A 105 8.80 9.01 -13.50
N SER A 106 7.73 8.22 -13.48
CA SER A 106 7.73 6.87 -14.06
C SER A 106 7.37 6.92 -15.54
N ILE A 107 7.93 6.02 -16.34
CA ILE A 107 7.75 5.99 -17.80
C ILE A 107 7.08 4.67 -18.19
N ALA A 108 6.05 4.75 -19.03
CA ALA A 108 5.43 3.60 -19.68
C ALA A 108 5.62 3.71 -21.20
N PHE A 109 5.90 2.59 -21.86
CA PHE A 109 6.10 2.51 -23.30
C PHE A 109 5.24 1.39 -23.89
N LEU A 110 4.43 1.74 -24.89
CA LEU A 110 3.60 0.82 -25.66
C LEU A 110 4.04 0.86 -27.12
N LYS A 111 4.44 -0.29 -27.68
CA LYS A 111 4.84 -0.42 -29.08
C LYS A 111 4.05 -1.53 -29.77
N TYR A 112 3.41 -1.18 -30.88
CA TYR A 112 2.77 -2.14 -31.77
C TYR A 112 3.80 -2.69 -32.77
N ALA A 113 3.87 -4.02 -32.94
CA ALA A 113 4.80 -4.65 -33.88
C ALA A 113 4.14 -4.75 -35.29
N PRO A 114 4.75 -4.19 -36.35
CA PRO A 114 4.08 -4.02 -37.64
C PRO A 114 3.80 -5.32 -38.41
N ASN A 115 4.43 -6.45 -38.05
CA ASN A 115 4.40 -7.68 -38.87
C ASN A 115 3.93 -8.93 -38.10
N ILE A 116 3.38 -8.80 -36.89
CA ILE A 116 2.87 -9.95 -36.14
C ILE A 116 1.50 -9.57 -35.57
N THR A 117 0.44 -10.24 -36.05
CA THR A 117 -0.94 -10.02 -35.60
C THR A 117 -1.03 -10.13 -34.08
N ASN A 118 -1.59 -9.10 -33.44
CA ASN A 118 -1.85 -9.01 -32.01
C ASN A 118 -0.63 -9.04 -31.08
N GLN A 119 0.56 -8.68 -31.56
CA GLN A 119 1.72 -8.49 -30.69
C GLN A 119 1.96 -7.02 -30.38
N PHE A 120 1.79 -6.68 -29.10
CA PHE A 120 2.18 -5.40 -28.54
C PHE A 120 3.22 -5.62 -27.45
N LEU A 121 4.17 -4.69 -27.36
CA LEU A 121 5.16 -4.63 -26.28
C LEU A 121 4.74 -3.57 -25.30
N LEU A 122 4.62 -3.95 -24.03
CA LEU A 122 4.44 -3.05 -22.91
C LEU A 122 5.71 -3.07 -22.06
N ALA A 123 6.26 -1.90 -21.79
CA ALA A 123 7.35 -1.72 -20.84
C ALA A 123 6.98 -0.61 -19.85
N HIS A 124 7.41 -0.76 -18.60
CA HIS A 124 7.23 0.23 -17.56
C HIS A 124 8.52 0.35 -16.74
N GLU A 125 8.94 1.58 -16.50
CA GLU A 125 10.08 1.95 -15.68
C GLU A 125 9.57 2.83 -14.55
N ALA A 126 9.57 2.25 -13.34
CA ALA A 126 9.10 2.93 -12.15
C ALA A 126 10.26 3.72 -11.52
N ALA A 127 10.11 5.04 -11.43
CA ALA A 127 11.05 5.88 -10.71
C ALA A 127 10.80 5.80 -9.20
N GLY A 128 11.85 5.53 -8.44
CA GLY A 128 11.82 5.40 -6.99
C GLY A 128 13.17 5.75 -6.38
N PHE A 129 13.22 5.87 -5.06
CA PHE A 129 14.48 6.11 -4.37
C PHE A 129 15.34 4.84 -4.33
N TYR A 130 16.67 4.98 -4.24
CA TYR A 130 17.56 3.82 -4.08
C TYR A 130 17.27 3.01 -2.81
N SER A 131 16.71 3.64 -1.78
CA SER A 131 16.23 2.96 -0.57
C SER A 131 15.04 2.03 -0.80
N GLU A 132 14.34 2.16 -1.93
CA GLU A 132 13.16 1.37 -2.31
C GLU A 132 13.52 0.22 -3.28
N MET A 133 14.82 -0.01 -3.55
CA MET A 133 15.28 -1.03 -4.51
C MET A 133 15.22 -2.48 -4.00
N LEU A 134 14.67 -2.74 -2.82
CA LEU A 134 14.41 -4.11 -2.39
C LEU A 134 13.19 -4.65 -3.16
N ARG A 135 13.45 -5.39 -4.24
CA ARG A 135 12.43 -5.86 -5.19
C ARG A 135 12.07 -7.32 -4.98
N LEU A 136 10.77 -7.62 -5.10
CA LEU A 136 10.24 -8.97 -5.10
C LEU A 136 9.25 -9.11 -6.27
N HIS A 137 9.54 -10.03 -7.19
CA HIS A 137 8.58 -10.41 -8.24
C HIS A 137 7.56 -11.38 -7.65
N LYS A 138 6.27 -11.04 -7.71
CA LYS A 138 5.18 -11.79 -7.09
C LYS A 138 4.28 -12.40 -8.17
N SER A 139 4.02 -13.69 -8.08
CA SER A 139 3.01 -14.39 -8.88
C SER A 139 1.94 -14.92 -7.94
N TYR A 140 0.70 -14.52 -8.18
CA TYR A 140 -0.43 -14.91 -7.35
C TYR A 140 -1.44 -15.73 -8.17
N LYS A 141 -1.86 -16.86 -7.60
CA LYS A 141 -2.93 -17.71 -8.13
C LYS A 141 -3.95 -17.91 -7.01
N PHE A 142 -5.00 -17.10 -7.03
CA PHE A 142 -6.06 -17.13 -6.03
C PHE A 142 -7.33 -17.70 -6.64
N GLY A 143 -8.10 -18.46 -5.85
CA GLY A 143 -9.43 -18.93 -6.21
C GLY A 143 -10.51 -18.04 -5.60
N TYR A 144 -10.52 -16.75 -5.94
CA TYR A 144 -11.48 -15.80 -5.37
C TYR A 144 -12.89 -16.00 -5.93
N HIS A 145 -13.87 -15.73 -5.07
CA HIS A 145 -15.28 -15.66 -5.45
C HIS A 145 -15.69 -14.21 -5.70
N MET A 146 -16.81 -14.02 -6.38
CA MET A 146 -17.34 -12.67 -6.64
C MET A 146 -17.96 -12.06 -5.39
N THR A 147 -18.46 -12.88 -4.47
CA THR A 147 -19.14 -12.53 -3.22
C THR A 147 -18.73 -13.51 -2.12
N GLY A 148 -18.99 -13.16 -0.85
CA GLY A 148 -18.64 -14.00 0.31
C GLY A 148 -19.52 -15.24 0.55
N ASP A 149 -20.45 -15.53 -0.36
CA ASP A 149 -21.33 -16.71 -0.37
C ASP A 149 -21.04 -17.61 -1.59
#